data_AF-C6LFZ0-F1
#
_entry.id   AF-C6LFZ0-F1
#
_cell.length_a   1.000
_cell.length_b   1.000
_cell.length_c   1.000
_cell.angle_alpha   90.00
_cell.angle_beta   90.00
_cell.angle_gamma   90.00
#
_symmetry.space_group_name_H-M   'P 1'
#
loop_
_entity.id
_entity.type
_entity.pdbx_description
1 polymer ?
#
loop_
_entity_poly.entity_id
_entity_poly.type
_entity_poly.pdbx_seq_one_letter_code
_entity_poly.pdbx_strand_id
1 'polypeptide(L)'
;MENIRIGKISSIDYEKGMAKVMYSDRDDAVTKLLPILTFNDEYKMPQIGSHVLVVHLSNGSELGYILGGYWNIAHAPGKTGKGVFRKEYGSKPGMAYCEYNDENKILKIHSDKIVLSCADGEITVEEIIRKLANL
;
A
#
# COMPACT_ATOMS: atom_id res chain seq x y z
N MET A 1 17.47 -23.91 5.59
CA MET A 1 16.38 -23.23 4.86
C MET A 1 16.56 -21.74 5.07
N GLU A 2 16.52 -20.94 4.02
CA GLU A 2 16.44 -19.48 4.21
C GLU A 2 15.02 -19.13 4.65
N ASN A 3 14.89 -18.52 5.82
CA ASN A 3 13.62 -18.15 6.43
C ASN A 3 13.02 -16.87 5.81
N ILE A 4 13.73 -16.21 4.90
CA ILE A 4 13.31 -14.95 4.27
C ILE A 4 13.54 -15.06 2.76
N ARG A 5 12.53 -14.70 1.96
CA ARG A 5 12.58 -14.76 0.48
C ARG A 5 11.98 -13.51 -0.15
N ILE A 6 12.45 -13.21 -1.36
CA ILE A 6 11.81 -12.25 -2.25
C ILE A 6 10.99 -13.04 -3.27
N GLY A 7 9.72 -12.68 -3.46
CA GLY A 7 8.88 -13.26 -4.48
C GLY A 7 7.97 -12.23 -5.13
N LYS A 8 7.18 -12.66 -6.11
CA LYS A 8 6.20 -11.81 -6.81
C LYS A 8 4.78 -12.22 -6.46
N ILE A 9 3.89 -11.26 -6.22
CA ILE A 9 2.46 -11.56 -6.02
C ILE A 9 1.91 -12.21 -7.29
N SER A 10 1.37 -13.43 -7.19
CA SER A 10 0.78 -14.15 -8.32
C SER A 10 -0.75 -14.08 -8.33
N SER A 11 -1.39 -14.03 -7.17
CA SER A 11 -2.84 -13.85 -7.04
C SER A 11 -3.21 -13.25 -5.69
N ILE A 12 -4.36 -12.59 -5.61
CA ILE A 12 -4.88 -11.96 -4.39
C ILE A 12 -6.27 -12.53 -4.10
N ASP A 13 -6.49 -12.91 -2.84
CA ASP A 13 -7.81 -13.21 -2.29
C ASP A 13 -8.24 -12.00 -1.45
N TYR A 14 -9.04 -11.12 -2.06
CA TYR A 14 -9.48 -9.86 -1.44
C TYR A 14 -10.44 -10.09 -0.27
N GLU A 15 -11.27 -11.15 -0.32
CA GLU A 15 -12.21 -11.49 0.74
C GLU A 15 -11.48 -11.94 2.01
N LYS A 16 -10.38 -12.69 1.85
CA LYS A 16 -9.58 -13.17 2.99
C LYS A 16 -8.43 -12.24 3.40
N GLY A 17 -8.10 -11.21 2.61
CA GLY A 17 -6.93 -10.37 2.84
C GLY A 17 -5.61 -11.15 2.70
N MET A 18 -5.55 -12.12 1.78
CA MET A 18 -4.41 -13.02 1.59
C MET A 18 -3.90 -12.97 0.14
N ALA A 19 -2.69 -13.45 -0.10
CA ALA A 19 -2.15 -13.57 -1.45
C ALA A 19 -1.29 -14.81 -1.64
N LYS A 20 -1.09 -15.19 -2.90
CA LYS A 20 -0.08 -16.19 -3.30
C LYS A 20 1.15 -15.48 -3.86
N VAL A 21 2.31 -16.08 -3.63
CA VAL A 21 3.60 -15.58 -4.08
C VAL A 21 4.25 -16.61 -4.99
N MET A 22 4.84 -16.14 -6.09
CA MET A 22 5.65 -16.93 -7.01
C MET A 22 7.13 -16.67 -6.71
N TYR A 23 7.90 -17.75 -6.65
CA TYR A 23 9.34 -17.74 -6.43
C TYR A 23 10.08 -18.16 -7.70
N SER A 24 10.63 -17.17 -8.42
CA SER A 24 11.37 -17.44 -9.66
C SER A 24 12.70 -18.17 -9.44
N ASP A 25 13.22 -18.17 -8.20
CA ASP A 25 14.38 -18.99 -7.79
C ASP A 25 14.02 -20.46 -7.49
N ARG A 26 12.75 -20.84 -7.67
CA ARG A 26 12.19 -22.17 -7.34
C ARG A 26 11.31 -22.72 -8.45
N ASP A 27 11.78 -22.68 -9.69
CA ASP A 27 11.03 -23.15 -10.87
C ASP A 27 9.62 -22.54 -10.95
N ASP A 28 9.52 -21.25 -10.62
CA ASP A 28 8.27 -20.50 -10.52
C ASP A 28 7.21 -21.14 -9.60
N ALA A 29 7.66 -21.83 -8.54
CA ALA A 29 6.77 -22.40 -7.53
C ALA A 29 5.88 -21.32 -6.90
N VAL A 30 4.59 -21.65 -6.77
CA VAL A 30 3.57 -20.77 -6.20
C VAL A 30 3.18 -21.26 -4.81
N THR A 31 3.15 -20.35 -3.84
CA THR A 31 2.75 -20.66 -2.47
C THR A 31 1.27 -21.01 -2.35
N LYS A 32 0.88 -21.61 -1.22
CA LYS A 32 -0.50 -21.52 -0.72
C LYS A 32 -0.85 -20.05 -0.42
N LEU A 33 -2.12 -19.78 -0.07
CA LEU A 33 -2.50 -18.46 0.41
C LEU A 33 -1.72 -18.14 1.69
N LEU A 34 -1.05 -16.98 1.68
CA LEU A 34 -0.32 -16.45 2.82
C LEU A 34 -0.99 -15.17 3.32
N PRO A 35 -1.05 -14.97 4.65
CA PRO A 35 -1.46 -13.70 5.23
C PRO A 35 -0.49 -12.57 4.88
N ILE A 36 -1.02 -11.35 4.81
CA ILE A 36 -0.27 -10.11 4.62
C ILE A 36 -0.27 -9.32 5.92
N LEU A 37 0.86 -8.69 6.27
CA LEU A 37 0.89 -7.75 7.40
C LEU A 37 -0.12 -6.61 7.21
N THR A 38 -0.88 -6.32 8.25
CA THR A 38 -1.96 -5.31 8.20
C THR A 38 -1.46 -3.87 8.33
N PHE A 39 -0.22 -3.66 8.77
CA PHE A 39 0.33 -2.32 9.07
C PHE A 39 -0.59 -1.50 9.99
N ASN A 40 -1.01 -2.07 11.12
CA ASN A 40 -1.97 -1.49 12.06
C ASN A 40 -3.36 -1.26 11.42
N ASP A 41 -3.90 -2.31 10.81
CA ASP A 41 -5.23 -2.35 10.20
C ASP A 41 -5.42 -1.43 8.98
N GLU A 42 -4.33 -1.11 8.30
CA GLU A 42 -4.33 -0.43 7.01
C GLU A 42 -4.58 -1.42 5.87
N TYR A 43 -5.80 -1.42 5.31
CA TYR A 43 -6.09 -2.24 4.15
C TYR A 43 -5.59 -1.60 2.85
N LYS A 44 -4.45 -2.09 2.36
CA LYS A 44 -3.96 -1.81 1.01
C LYS A 44 -3.20 -3.01 0.45
N MET A 45 -3.90 -3.81 -0.36
CA MET A 45 -3.31 -5.00 -0.97
C MET A 45 -2.21 -4.63 -1.99
N PRO A 46 -1.13 -5.41 -2.09
CA PRO A 46 -0.13 -5.23 -3.13
C PRO A 46 -0.71 -5.52 -4.52
N GLN A 47 0.02 -5.21 -5.58
CA GLN A 47 -0.41 -5.50 -6.95
C GLN A 47 0.12 -6.85 -7.42
N ILE A 48 -0.65 -7.54 -8.27
CA ILE A 48 -0.15 -8.72 -9.00
C ILE A 48 1.12 -8.33 -9.78
N GLY A 49 2.14 -9.17 -9.70
CA GLY A 49 3.47 -8.94 -10.26
C GLY A 49 4.42 -8.11 -9.40
N SER A 50 3.94 -7.46 -8.33
CA SER A 50 4.80 -6.67 -7.44
C SER A 50 5.71 -7.59 -6.60
N HIS A 51 6.93 -7.12 -6.35
CA HIS A 51 7.88 -7.83 -5.49
C HIS A 51 7.56 -7.60 -4.03
N VAL A 52 7.60 -8.67 -3.24
CA VAL A 52 7.35 -8.66 -1.80
C VAL A 52 8.39 -9.48 -1.05
N LEU A 53 8.63 -9.08 0.19
CA LEU A 53 9.42 -9.86 1.13
C LEU A 53 8.50 -10.84 1.88
N VAL A 54 8.89 -12.10 1.97
CA VAL A 54 8.14 -13.16 2.65
C VAL A 54 9.02 -13.78 3.73
N VAL A 55 8.47 -13.92 4.94
CA VAL A 55 9.12 -14.64 6.04
C VAL A 55 8.43 -15.98 6.20
N HIS A 56 9.20 -17.06 6.13
CA HIS A 56 8.75 -18.42 6.37
C HIS A 56 9.07 -18.87 7.79
N LEU A 57 8.18 -19.68 8.35
CA LEU A 57 8.38 -20.26 9.67
C LEU A 57 9.43 -21.38 9.61
N SER A 58 10.23 -21.50 10.67
CA SER A 58 11.32 -22.49 10.76
C SER A 58 10.84 -23.93 10.76
N ASN A 59 9.56 -24.17 11.03
CA ASN A 59 8.93 -25.49 11.03
C ASN A 59 8.36 -25.92 9.65
N GLY A 60 8.57 -25.12 8.60
CA GLY A 60 8.24 -25.53 7.22
C GLY A 60 8.04 -24.35 6.27
N SER A 61 8.42 -24.54 5.01
CA SER A 61 8.27 -23.53 3.95
C SER A 61 6.81 -23.28 3.51
N GLU A 62 5.86 -24.10 3.95
CA GLU A 62 4.44 -23.91 3.58
C GLU A 62 3.76 -22.78 4.35
N LEU A 63 4.29 -22.42 5.52
CA LEU A 63 3.74 -21.36 6.37
C LEU A 63 4.66 -20.14 6.31
N GLY A 64 4.06 -18.97 6.12
CA GLY A 64 4.79 -17.72 6.06
C GLY A 64 3.87 -16.51 6.03
N TYR A 65 4.46 -15.33 6.13
CA TYR A 65 3.79 -14.05 6.16
C TYR A 65 4.40 -13.13 5.11
N ILE A 66 3.54 -12.50 4.32
CA ILE A 66 3.96 -11.48 3.36
C ILE A 66 4.15 -10.19 4.15
N LEU A 67 5.40 -9.72 4.25
CA LEU A 67 5.72 -8.46 4.92
C LEU A 67 5.29 -7.25 4.11
N GLY A 68 5.23 -7.38 2.78
CA GLY A 68 4.81 -6.34 1.86
C GLY A 68 5.89 -5.93 0.87
N GLY A 69 5.62 -4.86 0.12
CA GLY A 69 6.56 -4.26 -0.82
C GLY A 69 7.68 -3.49 -0.10
N TYR A 70 8.80 -3.33 -0.79
CA TYR A 70 9.98 -2.61 -0.29
C TYR A 70 10.50 -1.67 -1.39
N TRP A 71 11.19 -0.61 -0.97
CA TRP A 71 11.75 0.37 -1.91
C TRP A 71 13.00 -0.15 -2.60
N ASN A 72 13.09 0.08 -3.91
CA ASN A 72 14.26 -0.22 -4.73
C ASN A 72 14.23 0.62 -6.03
N ILE A 73 15.19 0.42 -6.93
CA ILE A 73 15.29 1.18 -8.19
C ILE A 73 14.04 1.01 -9.08
N ALA A 74 13.46 -0.18 -9.13
CA ALA A 74 12.27 -0.48 -9.94
C ALA A 74 10.95 -0.17 -9.23
N HIS A 75 10.98 -0.02 -7.90
CA HIS A 75 9.84 0.35 -7.06
C HIS A 75 10.26 1.50 -6.16
N ALA A 76 10.26 2.70 -6.73
CA ALA A 76 10.62 3.93 -6.02
C ALA A 76 9.38 4.56 -5.34
N PRO A 77 9.55 5.29 -4.22
CA PRO A 77 8.48 6.08 -3.63
C PRO A 77 7.97 7.15 -4.59
N GLY A 78 6.67 7.50 -4.52
CA GLY A 78 6.09 8.57 -5.33
C GLY A 78 6.64 9.97 -5.03
N LYS A 79 7.15 10.18 -3.82
CA LYS A 79 7.94 11.37 -3.43
C LYS A 79 8.99 10.99 -2.40
N THR A 80 10.17 11.57 -2.51
CA THR A 80 11.31 11.35 -1.62
C THR A 80 11.91 12.67 -1.17
N GLY A 81 12.54 12.69 -0.01
CA GLY A 81 13.24 13.86 0.51
C GLY A 81 13.36 13.82 2.03
N LYS A 82 14.35 14.51 2.57
CA LYS A 82 14.45 14.71 4.02
C LYS A 82 13.24 15.52 4.49
N GLY A 83 12.59 15.09 5.58
CA GLY A 83 11.41 15.76 6.13
C GLY A 83 10.14 15.65 5.28
N VAL A 84 10.07 14.64 4.39
CA VAL A 84 8.86 14.33 3.62
C VAL A 84 8.19 13.08 4.18
N PHE A 85 6.91 13.19 4.52
CA PHE A 85 6.03 12.05 4.70
C PHE A 85 5.10 11.93 3.49
N ARG A 86 4.97 10.73 2.92
CA ARG A 86 4.10 10.45 1.78
C ARG A 86 3.41 9.10 1.94
N LYS A 87 2.08 9.10 1.92
CA LYS A 87 1.27 7.88 1.87
C LYS A 87 0.41 7.89 0.62
N GLU A 88 0.64 6.93 -0.26
CA GLU A 88 -0.20 6.71 -1.44
C GLU A 88 -1.47 5.95 -1.04
N TYR A 89 -2.64 6.44 -1.43
CA TYR A 89 -3.91 5.72 -1.31
C TYR A 89 -4.30 5.03 -2.63
N GLY A 90 -3.97 5.66 -3.77
CA GLY A 90 -4.26 5.11 -5.09
C GLY A 90 -3.47 3.84 -5.44
N SER A 91 -3.94 3.16 -6.49
CA SER A 91 -3.26 2.00 -7.08
C SER A 91 -1.98 2.39 -7.82
N LYS A 92 -1.85 3.65 -8.26
CA LYS A 92 -0.61 4.19 -8.84
C LYS A 92 -0.17 5.42 -8.05
N PRO A 93 1.14 5.67 -7.93
CA PRO A 93 1.65 6.88 -7.29
C PRO A 93 1.02 8.14 -7.87
N GLY A 94 0.63 9.07 -7.00
CA GLY A 94 0.08 10.37 -7.39
C GLY A 94 -1.43 10.40 -7.64
N MET A 95 -2.12 9.26 -7.81
CA MET A 95 -3.58 9.24 -8.03
C MET A 95 -4.37 9.76 -6.82
N ALA A 96 -4.00 9.34 -5.62
CA ALA A 96 -4.62 9.80 -4.38
C ALA A 96 -3.63 9.62 -3.23
N TYR A 97 -3.50 10.61 -2.35
CA TYR A 97 -2.48 10.59 -1.31
C TYR A 97 -2.67 11.60 -0.18
N CYS A 98 -1.96 11.36 0.93
CA CYS A 98 -1.59 12.41 1.88
C CYS A 98 -0.08 12.64 1.87
N GLU A 99 0.32 13.90 2.04
CA GLU A 99 1.70 14.33 2.01
C GLU A 99 1.93 15.43 3.04
N TYR A 100 3.06 15.35 3.75
CA TYR A 100 3.53 16.41 4.62
C TYR A 100 5.00 16.73 4.32
N ASN A 101 5.36 18.01 4.37
CA ASN A 101 6.72 18.49 4.12
C ASN A 101 7.14 19.46 5.24
N ASP A 102 8.27 19.17 5.88
CA ASP A 102 8.79 19.94 7.02
C ASP A 102 9.24 21.37 6.65
N GLU A 103 9.69 21.60 5.41
CA GLU A 103 10.22 22.90 4.97
C GLU A 103 9.10 23.93 4.84
N ASN A 104 8.02 23.57 4.15
CA ASN A 104 6.88 24.46 3.94
C ASN A 104 5.76 24.27 4.97
N LYS A 105 5.82 23.22 5.79
CA LYS A 105 4.85 22.87 6.85
C LYS A 105 3.43 22.67 6.31
N ILE A 106 3.30 22.17 5.07
CA ILE A 106 2.00 21.94 4.42
C ILE A 106 1.63 20.46 4.54
N LEU A 107 0.45 20.19 5.12
CA LEU A 107 -0.25 18.90 4.97
C LEU A 107 -1.18 19.00 3.76
N LYS A 108 -0.98 18.13 2.77
CA LYS A 108 -1.80 18.03 1.56
C LYS A 108 -2.54 16.71 1.54
N ILE A 109 -3.83 16.76 1.29
CA ILE A 109 -4.67 15.62 0.92
C ILE A 109 -5.09 15.83 -0.52
N HIS A 110 -4.87 14.83 -1.38
CA HIS A 110 -5.13 14.92 -2.81
C HIS A 110 -5.86 13.69 -3.32
N SER A 111 -6.89 13.93 -4.14
CA SER A 111 -7.62 12.95 -4.95
C SER A 111 -8.48 13.73 -5.97
N ASP A 112 -9.03 13.04 -6.97
CA ASP A 112 -9.97 13.63 -7.93
C ASP A 112 -11.24 14.17 -7.25
N LYS A 113 -11.70 13.48 -6.19
CA LYS A 113 -12.82 13.92 -5.33
C LYS A 113 -12.47 13.66 -3.87
N ILE A 114 -12.60 14.68 -3.03
CA ILE A 114 -12.39 14.56 -1.58
C ILE A 114 -13.71 14.81 -0.87
N VAL A 115 -14.07 13.85 -0.03
CA VAL A 115 -15.26 13.82 0.80
C VAL A 115 -14.83 13.87 2.27
N LEU A 116 -15.45 14.74 3.06
CA LEU A 116 -15.33 14.77 4.51
C LEU A 116 -16.68 14.35 5.09
N SER A 117 -16.69 13.30 5.90
CA SER A 117 -17.91 12.80 6.53
C SER A 117 -17.76 12.66 8.03
N CYS A 118 -18.88 12.81 8.75
CA CYS A 118 -19.02 12.55 10.17
C CYS A 118 -20.43 12.02 10.45
N ALA A 119 -20.77 11.79 11.72
CA ALA A 119 -22.10 11.35 12.13
C ALA A 119 -23.22 12.32 11.68
N ASP A 120 -22.91 13.60 11.53
CA ASP A 120 -23.87 14.66 11.22
C ASP A 120 -24.03 14.93 9.71
N GLY A 121 -23.22 14.29 8.86
CA GLY A 121 -23.36 14.41 7.40
C GLY A 121 -22.06 14.30 6.63
N GLU A 122 -22.12 14.70 5.37
CA GLU A 122 -21.03 14.64 4.38
C GLU A 122 -20.93 15.98 3.63
N ILE A 123 -19.71 16.41 3.31
CA ILE A 123 -19.44 17.53 2.42
C ILE A 123 -18.21 17.26 1.54
N THR A 124 -18.26 17.68 0.29
CA THR A 124 -17.11 17.63 -0.63
C THR A 124 -16.26 18.90 -0.53
N VAL A 125 -14.96 18.77 -0.83
CA VAL A 125 -14.07 19.95 -0.94
C VAL A 125 -14.57 20.92 -2.02
N GLU A 126 -15.17 20.43 -3.10
CA GLU A 126 -15.79 21.26 -4.13
C GLU A 126 -16.94 22.11 -3.58
N GLU A 127 -17.84 21.54 -2.79
CA GLU A 127 -18.94 22.28 -2.16
C GLU A 127 -18.43 23.33 -1.18
N ILE A 128 -17.37 23.02 -0.42
CA ILE A 128 -16.71 23.99 0.46
C ILE A 128 -16.20 25.18 -0.37
N ILE A 129 -15.47 24.92 -1.46
CA ILE A 129 -14.95 25.97 -2.35
C ILE A 129 -16.09 26.82 -2.91
N ARG A 130 -17.16 26.20 -3.42
CA ARG A 130 -18.33 26.92 -3.96
C ARG A 130 -19.04 27.77 -2.89
N LYS A 131 -19.16 27.28 -1.66
CA LYS A 131 -19.77 28.05 -0.55
C LYS A 131 -18.92 29.27 -0.17
N LEU A 132 -17.59 29.12 -0.16
CA LEU A 132 -16.67 30.22 0.14
C LEU A 132 -16.55 31.24 -0.99
N ALA A 133 -16.71 30.82 -2.25
CA ALA A 133 -16.66 31.72 -3.40
C ALA A 133 -17.93 32.59 -3.57
N ASN A 134 -19.02 32.24 -2.88
CA ASN A 134 -20.29 32.97 -2.88
C ASN A 134 -20.52 33.79 -1.60
N LEU A 135 -19.48 33.93 -0.76
CA LEU A 135 -19.40 34.84 0.39
C LEU A 135 -18.49 36.02 0.04
#